data_AF-A0A2P1IPU5-F1
#
_entry.id   AF-A0A2P1IPU5-F1
#
_cell.length_a   1.000
_cell.length_b   1.000
_cell.length_c   1.000
_cell.angle_alpha   90.00
_cell.angle_beta   90.00
_cell.angle_gamma   90.00
#
_symmetry.space_group_name_H-M   'P 1'
#
loop_
_entity.id
_entity.type
_entity.pdbx_description
1 polymer ?
#
loop_
_entity_poly.entity_id
_entity_poly.type
_entity_poly.pdbx_seq_one_letter_code
_entity_poly.pdbx_strand_id
1 'polypeptide(L)' 'IFPPRQAGGVIGWTAAVAAYGPFLFSTLAAYTQQATGGFTAFFYGLMVFYAFNFFLNWYYYARKGAEKPC' A
#
# COMPACT_ATOMS: atom_id res chain seq x y z
N ILE A 1 18.82 4.24 -5.32
CA ILE A 1 18.13 3.37 -6.31
C ILE A 1 17.93 4.03 -7.68
N PHE A 2 17.74 5.37 -7.77
CA PHE A 2 17.69 6.11 -9.05
C PHE A 2 18.59 7.36 -9.04
N PRO A 3 19.04 7.86 -10.21
CA PRO A 3 19.75 9.14 -10.31
C PRO A 3 18.85 10.32 -9.88
N PRO A 4 19.38 11.38 -9.26
CA PRO A 4 18.59 12.49 -8.68
C PRO A 4 17.61 13.14 -9.66
N ARG A 5 18.00 13.22 -10.94
CA ARG A 5 17.22 13.86 -12.01
C ARG A 5 15.99 13.06 -12.44
N GLN A 6 15.97 11.74 -12.20
CA GLN A 6 14.85 10.86 -12.54
C GLN A 6 13.99 10.48 -11.31
N ALA A 7 14.56 10.59 -10.11
CA ALA A 7 13.87 10.27 -8.86
C ALA A 7 12.61 11.14 -8.65
N GLY A 8 12.68 12.45 -8.95
CA GLY A 8 11.57 13.37 -8.73
C GLY A 8 10.30 13.01 -9.51
N GLY A 9 10.43 12.63 -10.79
CA GLY A 9 9.29 12.24 -11.63
C GLY A 9 8.65 10.92 -11.20
N VAL A 10 9.46 9.93 -10.84
CA VAL A 10 8.97 8.63 -10.36
C VAL A 10 8.24 8.79 -9.01
N ILE A 11 8.82 9.55 -8.08
CA ILE A 11 8.20 9.84 -6.79
C ILE A 11 6.87 10.58 -7.01
N GLY A 12 6.85 11.62 -7.85
CA GLY A 12 5.64 12.37 -8.15
C GLY A 12 4.51 11.51 -8.75
N TRP A 13 4.82 10.63 -9.70
CA TRP A 13 3.83 9.71 -10.27
C TRP A 13 3.30 8.72 -9.23
N THR A 14 4.18 8.12 -8.42
CA THR A 14 3.74 7.21 -7.34
C THR A 14 2.91 7.92 -6.28
N ALA A 15 3.23 9.18 -5.95
CA ALA A 15 2.48 9.99 -5.00
C ALA A 15 1.08 10.34 -5.52
N ALA A 16 0.95 10.64 -6.82
CA ALA A 16 -0.34 10.88 -7.45
C ALA A 16 -1.27 9.65 -7.35
N VAL A 17 -0.73 8.45 -7.56
CA VAL A 17 -1.48 7.21 -7.38
C VAL A 17 -1.81 6.96 -5.90
N ALA A 18 -0.86 7.23 -4.99
CA ALA A 18 -1.07 7.07 -3.55
C ALA A 18 -2.14 8.01 -2.97
N ALA A 19 -2.34 9.19 -3.57
CA ALA A 19 -3.34 10.16 -3.14
C ALA A 19 -4.79 9.66 -3.23
N TYR A 20 -5.07 8.63 -4.04
CA TYR A 20 -6.39 7.98 -4.07
C TYR A 20 -6.67 7.07 -2.87
N GLY A 21 -5.64 6.71 -2.09
CA GLY A 21 -5.74 5.81 -0.94
C GLY A 21 -6.76 6.26 0.12
N PRO A 22 -6.69 7.50 0.64
CA PRO A 22 -7.62 8.01 1.65
C PRO A 22 -9.08 8.02 1.19
N PHE A 23 -9.31 8.31 -0.10
CA PHE A 23 -10.65 8.26 -0.69
C PHE A 23 -11.19 6.84 -0.66
N LEU A 24 -10.44 5.87 -1.20
CA LEU A 24 -10.85 4.47 -1.25
C LEU A 24 -11.07 3.90 0.17
N PHE A 25 -10.17 4.22 1.10
CA PHE A 25 -10.26 3.83 2.51
C PHE A 25 -11.56 4.33 3.14
N SER A 26 -11.90 5.61 2.95
CA SER A 26 -13.11 6.21 3.53
C SER A 26 -14.39 5.59 2.95
N THR A 27 -14.43 5.35 1.63
CA THR A 27 -15.59 4.72 0.97
C THR A 27 -15.77 3.27 1.40
N LEU A 28 -14.69 2.48 1.50
CA LEU A 28 -14.72 1.09 1.97
C LEU A 28 -15.14 0.99 3.44
N ALA A 29 -14.67 1.89 4.30
CA ALA A 29 -15.07 1.96 5.69
C ALA A 29 -16.58 2.24 5.82
N ALA A 30 -17.10 3.21 5.08
CA ALA A 30 -18.52 3.52 5.07
C ALA A 30 -19.39 2.37 4.53
N TYR A 31 -18.94 1.72 3.45
CA TYR A 31 -19.67 0.59 2.83
C TYR A 31 -19.73 -0.63 3.76
N THR A 32 -18.62 -0.99 4.39
CA THR A 32 -18.56 -2.15 5.31
C THR A 32 -19.41 -1.93 6.56
N GLN A 33 -19.45 -0.70 7.08
CA GLN A 33 -20.34 -0.35 8.18
C GLN A 33 -21.82 -0.50 7.80
N GLN A 34 -22.22 -0.09 6.60
CA GLN A 34 -23.59 -0.26 6.10
C GLN A 34 -23.93 -1.73 5.82
N ALA A 35 -22.99 -2.50 5.26
CA ALA A 35 -23.24 -3.87 4.81
C ALA A 35 -23.21 -4.91 5.93
N THR A 36 -22.34 -4.73 6.94
CA THR A 36 -22.09 -5.75 7.98
C THR A 36 -22.49 -5.27 9.39
N GLY A 37 -22.93 -4.02 9.54
CA GLY A 37 -23.30 -3.43 10.82
C GLY A 37 -22.12 -3.15 11.75
N GLY A 38 -20.87 -3.31 11.28
CA GLY A 38 -19.66 -3.09 12.06
C GLY A 38 -18.41 -3.00 11.18
N PHE A 39 -17.32 -2.49 11.75
CA PHE A 39 -16.04 -2.25 11.04
C PHE A 39 -15.12 -3.47 10.98
N THR A 40 -15.52 -4.61 11.54
CA THR A 40 -14.64 -5.79 11.65
C THR A 40 -14.17 -6.28 10.27
N ALA A 41 -15.07 -6.31 9.27
CA ALA A 41 -14.74 -6.69 7.90
C ALA A 41 -13.72 -5.75 7.24
N PHE A 42 -13.79 -4.46 7.57
CA PHE A 42 -12.84 -3.45 7.09
C PHE A 42 -11.43 -3.69 7.65
N PHE A 43 -11.31 -3.96 8.95
CA PHE A 43 -10.02 -4.26 9.59
C PHE A 43 -9.40 -5.56 9.08
N TYR A 44 -10.19 -6.59 8.78
CA TYR A 44 -9.69 -7.80 8.12
C TYR A 44 -9.15 -7.50 6.72
N GLY A 45 -9.84 -6.69 5.92
CA GLY A 45 -9.34 -6.24 4.62
C GLY A 45 -8.03 -5.45 4.72
N LEU A 46 -7.92 -4.57 5.72
CA LEU A 46 -6.71 -3.81 6.00
C LEU A 46 -5.53 -4.69 6.41
N MET A 47 -5.79 -5.70 7.24
CA MET A 47 -4.77 -6.67 7.66
C MET A 47 -4.18 -7.39 6.44
N VAL A 48 -5.03 -7.86 5.52
CA VAL A 48 -4.59 -8.52 4.29
C VAL A 48 -3.77 -7.57 3.41
N PHE A 49 -4.19 -6.32 3.28
CA PHE A 49 -3.45 -5.31 2.53
C PHE A 49 -2.06 -5.06 3.11
N TYR A 50 -1.94 -4.88 4.42
CA TYR A 50 -0.63 -4.69 5.06
C TYR A 50 0.25 -5.94 5.01
N ALA A 51 -0.33 -7.14 5.16
CA ALA A 51 0.40 -8.40 5.02
C ALA A 51 0.98 -8.55 3.60
N PHE A 52 0.20 -8.16 2.58
CA PHE A 52 0.68 -8.14 1.20
C PHE A 52 1.83 -7.14 1.00
N ASN A 53 1.71 -5.91 1.49
CA ASN A 53 2.78 -4.91 1.41
C ASN A 53 4.06 -5.37 2.14
N PHE A 54 3.90 -6.00 3.30
CA PHE A 54 5.00 -6.56 4.07
C PHE A 54 5.71 -7.68 3.30
N PHE A 55 4.95 -8.60 2.71
CA PHE A 55 5.50 -9.67 1.89
C PHE A 55 6.24 -9.12 0.66
N LEU A 56 5.68 -8.10 0.01
CA LEU A 56 6.31 -7.45 -1.13
C LEU A 56 7.64 -6.79 -0.74
N ASN A 57 7.65 -6.08 0.40
CA ASN A 57 8.88 -5.48 0.93
C ASN A 57 9.93 -6.55 1.27
N TRP A 58 9.50 -7.65 1.90
CA TRP A 58 10.39 -8.75 2.22
C TRP A 58 10.99 -9.42 0.98
N TYR A 59 10.18 -9.65 -0.06
CA TYR A 59 10.61 -10.29 -1.31
C TYR A 59 11.61 -9.44 -2.09
N TYR A 60 11.36 -8.13 -2.20
CA TYR A 60 12.18 -7.22 -3.00
C TYR A 60 13.38 -6.61 -2.25
N TYR A 61 13.36 -6.54 -0.93
CA TYR A 61 14.40 -5.86 -0.15
C TYR A 61 15.06 -6.73 0.93
N ALA A 62 14.31 -7.55 1.68
CA ALA A 62 14.85 -8.25 2.86
C ALA A 62 15.35 -9.69 2.61
N ARG A 63 15.01 -10.32 1.47
CA ARG A 63 15.49 -11.66 1.09
C ARG A 63 17.02 -11.66 0.88
N LYS A 64 17.73 -12.68 1.40
CA LYS A 64 19.14 -12.96 1.03
C LYS A 64 19.21 -13.20 -0.48
N GLY A 65 19.88 -12.28 -1.20
CA GLY A 65 19.96 -12.29 -2.68
C GLY A 65 18.90 -11.44 -3.39
N ALA A 66 18.22 -10.52 -2.70
CA ALA A 66 17.29 -9.58 -3.32
C ALA A 66 17.98 -8.71 -4.38
N GLU A 67 17.25 -8.37 -5.45
CA GLU A 67 17.75 -7.59 -6.60
C GLU A 67 18.28 -6.21 -6.21
N LYS A 68 17.85 -5.68 -5.05
CA LYS A 68 18.27 -4.39 -4.51
C LYS A 68 18.41 -4.51 -2.98
N PRO A 69 19.54 -5.03 -2.48
CA PRO A 69 19.78 -5.12 -1.05
C PRO A 69 19.83 -3.69 -0.46
N CYS A 70 19.25 -3.53 0.73
CA CYS A 70 19.20 -2.29 1.48
C CYS A 70 20.60 -1.75 1.82
#